data_AF-A0A502DL21-F1
#
_entry.id   AF-A0A502DL21-F1
#
_cell.length_a   1.000
_cell.length_b   1.000
_cell.length_c   1.000
_cell.angle_alpha   90.00
_cell.angle_beta   90.00
_cell.angle_gamma   90.00
#
_symmetry.space_group_name_H-M   'P 1'
#
loop_
_entity.id
_entity.type
_entity.pdbx_description
1 polymer ?
#
loop_
_entity_poly.entity_id
_entity_poly.type
_entity_poly.pdbx_seq_one_letter_code
_entity_poly.pdbx_strand_id
1 'polypeptide(L)'
;MVTISGVKIWNGKSTTNNVDVACLQFCGGQTISNASPNPPLPPNKNVGCSADGSDTKSSGWGPARNLLSRDQLSDFPSFNLDNFPEVIGDERHPYSVREDTPPPNNWKFNVQAERGKTYVLRLYIHNSAGDHSPDLVAQGTRVSVSLPVCTGRRIATNGFIDSTNAIPSQVYGGVSFISNQPFNLAYVRGSAMICTNHFVCNADGTGGAPVSEDFLTKKGALVGYDALDGEVRGGYQYSVYFIYKVKAQFAGD
;
A
#
# COMPACT_ATOMS: atom_id res chain seq x y z
N MET A 1 -42.41 0.76 -7.07
CA MET A 1 -42.13 -0.28 -6.06
C MET A 1 -40.84 -0.97 -6.45
N VAL A 2 -39.70 -0.43 -6.02
CA VAL A 2 -38.41 -1.12 -5.88
C VAL A 2 -37.79 -0.47 -4.65
N THR A 3 -37.89 -1.16 -3.52
CA THR A 3 -37.36 -0.70 -2.24
C THR A 3 -36.08 -1.50 -2.03
N ILE A 4 -34.91 -0.85 -2.08
CA ILE A 4 -33.66 -1.47 -1.65
C ILE A 4 -33.50 -1.11 -0.18
N SER A 5 -34.02 -1.98 0.69
CA SER A 5 -33.80 -1.90 2.14
C SER A 5 -32.48 -2.60 2.47
N GLY A 6 -31.54 -1.90 3.08
CA GLY A 6 -30.28 -2.53 3.49
C GLY A 6 -29.34 -1.72 4.38
N VAL A 7 -29.64 -0.47 4.73
CA VAL A 7 -28.75 0.30 5.62
C VAL A 7 -28.94 -0.17 7.06
N LYS A 8 -28.08 -1.09 7.52
CA LYS A 8 -27.90 -1.35 8.95
C LYS A 8 -26.94 -0.30 9.51
N ILE A 9 -27.50 0.67 10.24
CA ILE A 9 -26.72 1.61 11.04
C ILE A 9 -26.21 0.84 12.27
N TRP A 10 -24.91 0.64 12.38
CA TRP A 10 -24.31 0.01 13.56
C TRP A 10 -24.28 1.01 14.71
N ASN A 11 -25.11 0.79 15.74
CA ASN A 11 -25.15 1.58 16.98
C ASN A 11 -24.09 1.13 18.00
N GLY A 12 -22.84 0.96 17.55
CA GLY A 12 -21.73 0.85 18.48
C GLY A 12 -21.02 2.20 18.53
N LYS A 13 -20.87 2.74 19.74
CA LYS A 13 -20.04 3.90 19.98
C LYS A 13 -18.66 3.63 19.39
N SER A 14 -18.34 4.32 18.29
CA SER A 14 -17.01 4.47 17.73
C SER A 14 -16.15 5.13 18.80
N THR A 15 -15.57 4.31 19.68
CA THR A 15 -14.47 4.75 20.52
C THR A 15 -13.29 4.90 19.59
N THR A 16 -12.74 6.11 19.56
CA THR A 16 -11.55 6.60 18.85
C THR A 16 -10.24 5.83 19.16
N ASN A 17 -10.32 4.57 19.60
CA ASN A 17 -9.22 3.76 20.13
C ASN A 17 -8.90 2.50 19.30
N ASN A 18 -9.60 2.22 18.20
CA ASN A 18 -9.24 1.13 17.26
C ASN A 18 -8.23 1.59 16.20
N VAL A 19 -7.24 2.38 16.60
CA VAL A 19 -6.10 2.71 15.74
C VAL A 19 -5.11 1.54 15.77
N ASP A 20 -4.46 1.25 14.65
CA ASP A 20 -3.42 0.23 14.54
C ASP A 20 -2.20 0.60 15.43
N VAL A 21 -2.24 0.19 16.71
CA VAL A 21 -1.26 0.64 17.71
C VAL A 21 0.13 0.07 17.42
N ALA A 22 0.20 -1.13 16.84
CA ALA A 22 1.46 -1.85 16.63
C ALA A 22 2.27 -1.30 15.45
N CYS A 23 1.63 -0.89 14.34
CA CYS A 23 2.34 -0.39 13.16
C CYS A 23 2.68 1.11 13.23
N LEU A 24 2.02 1.88 14.11
CA LEU A 24 2.20 3.34 14.18
C LEU A 24 3.66 3.78 14.35
N GLN A 25 4.49 2.98 15.02
CA GLN A 25 5.88 3.36 15.32
C GLN A 25 6.87 3.12 14.18
N PHE A 26 6.68 2.09 13.33
CA PHE A 26 7.59 1.79 12.21
C PHE A 26 6.97 2.07 10.83
N CYS A 27 5.69 1.76 10.68
CA CYS A 27 4.93 1.87 9.45
C CYS A 27 4.29 3.25 9.28
N GLY A 28 4.16 4.02 10.37
CA GLY A 28 3.71 5.42 10.39
C GLY A 28 2.30 5.61 9.81
N GLY A 29 1.29 5.68 10.68
CA GLY A 29 -0.10 6.00 10.32
C GLY A 29 -0.37 7.51 10.26
N GLN A 30 0.48 8.29 9.58
CA GLN A 30 0.33 9.74 9.49
C GLN A 30 0.24 10.22 8.04
N THR A 31 -0.26 11.45 7.89
CA THR A 31 -0.60 12.14 6.65
C THR A 31 0.51 12.08 5.59
N ILE A 32 0.10 11.69 4.38
CA ILE A 32 0.97 11.74 3.20
C ILE A 32 1.20 13.21 2.84
N SER A 33 2.47 13.62 2.76
CA SER A 33 2.84 15.05 2.72
C SER A 33 2.49 15.76 1.41
N ASN A 34 2.08 15.02 0.38
CA ASN A 34 1.79 15.52 -0.95
C ASN A 34 0.40 15.05 -1.37
N ALA A 35 -0.32 15.90 -2.11
CA ALA A 35 -1.64 15.57 -2.62
C ALA A 35 -1.63 14.24 -3.39
N SER A 36 -2.65 13.41 -3.14
CA SER A 36 -2.92 12.23 -3.95
C SER A 36 -3.10 12.69 -5.40
N PRO A 37 -2.31 12.19 -6.36
CA PRO A 37 -2.54 12.51 -7.75
C PRO A 37 -3.95 12.05 -8.16
N ASN A 38 -4.66 12.85 -8.97
CA ASN A 38 -5.93 12.43 -9.59
C ASN A 38 -5.76 11.06 -10.28
N PRO A 39 -6.79 10.19 -10.30
CA PRO A 39 -6.65 8.82 -10.79
C PRO A 39 -6.08 8.82 -12.21
N PRO A 40 -4.86 8.30 -12.44
CA PRO A 40 -4.36 8.11 -13.79
C PRO A 40 -4.86 6.77 -14.35
N LEU A 41 -4.75 6.67 -15.66
CA LEU A 41 -4.87 5.45 -16.45
C LEU A 41 -4.13 4.27 -15.76
N PRO A 42 -4.59 3.02 -15.93
CA PRO A 42 -3.96 1.87 -15.32
C PRO A 42 -2.45 1.86 -15.61
N PRO A 43 -1.59 1.74 -14.57
CA PRO A 43 -0.16 1.81 -14.76
C PRO A 43 0.27 0.68 -15.70
N ASN A 44 0.91 1.05 -16.81
CA ASN A 44 1.49 0.06 -17.70
C ASN A 44 2.63 -0.62 -16.96
N LYS A 45 2.49 -1.92 -16.68
CA LYS A 45 3.46 -2.75 -15.97
C LYS A 45 4.86 -2.74 -16.62
N ASN A 46 4.98 -2.27 -17.87
CA ASN A 46 6.20 -2.26 -18.67
C ASN A 46 6.78 -0.84 -18.95
N VAL A 47 6.15 0.25 -18.51
CA VAL A 47 6.58 1.63 -18.82
C VAL A 47 6.68 2.45 -17.54
N GLY A 48 7.66 2.16 -16.69
CA GLY A 48 7.92 2.92 -15.46
C GLY A 48 9.06 3.94 -15.58
N CYS A 49 9.79 3.98 -16.70
CA CYS A 49 11.09 4.64 -16.78
C CYS A 49 11.09 5.79 -17.77
N SER A 50 11.63 6.93 -17.36
CA SER A 50 11.93 8.06 -18.24
C SER A 50 13.40 8.44 -18.11
N ALA A 51 14.10 8.47 -19.25
CA ALA A 51 15.50 8.86 -19.33
C ALA A 51 15.71 10.38 -19.18
N ASP A 52 14.77 11.19 -19.68
CA ASP A 52 14.83 12.66 -19.64
C ASP A 52 14.22 13.27 -18.37
N GLY A 53 13.58 12.46 -17.53
CA GLY A 53 12.91 12.88 -16.30
C GLY A 53 11.46 13.34 -16.49
N SER A 54 10.93 13.28 -17.71
CA SER A 54 9.52 13.55 -17.99
C SER A 54 8.59 12.64 -17.19
N ASP A 55 7.42 13.17 -16.81
CA ASP A 55 6.41 12.39 -16.11
C ASP A 55 5.83 11.31 -17.03
N THR A 56 6.14 10.07 -16.71
CA THR A 56 5.70 8.89 -17.47
C THR A 56 4.21 8.59 -17.32
N LYS A 57 3.48 9.31 -16.45
CA LYS A 57 2.06 9.05 -16.11
C LYS A 57 1.81 7.59 -15.72
N SER A 58 2.85 6.91 -15.27
CA SER A 58 2.85 5.49 -14.91
C SER A 58 2.72 5.27 -13.39
N SER A 59 2.62 6.36 -12.62
CA SER A 59 2.36 6.33 -11.18
C SER A 59 1.01 6.96 -10.86
N GLY A 60 0.18 6.23 -10.12
CA GLY A 60 -1.01 6.72 -9.43
C GLY A 60 -1.89 5.56 -9.02
N TRP A 61 -3.17 5.81 -8.76
CA TRP A 61 -4.03 4.82 -8.10
C TRP A 61 -5.30 4.49 -8.88
N GLY A 62 -5.84 3.30 -8.60
CA GLY A 62 -7.07 2.87 -9.21
C GLY A 62 -7.52 1.46 -8.80
N PRO A 63 -8.64 0.99 -9.37
CA PRO A 63 -9.61 1.78 -10.12
C PRO A 63 -10.27 2.86 -9.24
N ALA A 64 -11.04 3.77 -9.83
CA ALA A 64 -11.88 4.68 -9.05
C ALA A 64 -12.82 3.87 -8.13
N ARG A 65 -12.92 4.29 -6.87
CA ARG A 65 -13.74 3.64 -5.84
C ARG A 65 -14.54 4.68 -5.07
N ASN A 66 -15.78 4.32 -4.75
CA ASN A 66 -16.63 5.15 -3.91
C ASN A 66 -16.11 5.07 -2.47
N LEU A 67 -15.95 6.24 -1.85
CA LEU A 67 -15.51 6.32 -0.47
C LEU A 67 -16.67 6.02 0.47
N LEU A 68 -16.37 5.33 1.57
CA LEU A 68 -17.28 5.16 2.68
C LEU A 68 -17.23 6.39 3.58
N SER A 69 -18.33 6.65 4.28
CA SER A 69 -18.33 7.58 5.40
C SER A 69 -17.70 6.92 6.63
N ARG A 70 -17.26 7.73 7.61
CA ARG A 70 -16.45 7.28 8.76
C ARG A 70 -17.00 6.07 9.52
N ASP A 71 -18.30 6.00 9.68
CA ASP A 71 -18.96 4.95 10.47
C ASP A 71 -19.65 3.90 9.57
N GLN A 72 -19.30 3.89 8.28
CA GLN A 72 -19.85 2.97 7.30
C GLN A 72 -18.82 1.88 6.97
N LEU A 73 -19.31 0.65 6.90
CA LEU A 73 -18.54 -0.51 6.46
C LEU A 73 -19.09 -1.00 5.12
N SER A 74 -18.24 -1.66 4.34
CA SER A 74 -18.68 -2.36 3.14
C SER A 74 -19.42 -3.65 3.51
N ASP A 75 -20.49 -3.97 2.77
CA ASP A 75 -21.24 -5.22 2.90
C ASP A 75 -20.59 -6.40 2.14
N PHE A 76 -19.42 -6.17 1.54
CA PHE A 76 -18.64 -7.15 0.80
C PHE A 76 -17.15 -6.81 0.90
N PRO A 77 -16.24 -7.80 0.79
CA PRO A 77 -14.80 -7.54 0.85
C PRO A 77 -14.40 -6.47 -0.17
N SER A 78 -13.73 -5.42 0.28
CA SER A 78 -13.35 -4.27 -0.55
C SER A 78 -12.14 -3.59 0.05
N PHE A 79 -11.19 -3.20 -0.78
CA PHE A 79 -9.96 -2.59 -0.26
C PHE A 79 -10.00 -1.07 -0.32
N ASN A 80 -9.61 -0.48 0.81
CA ASN A 80 -9.17 0.90 0.90
C ASN A 80 -10.20 1.90 0.37
N LEU A 81 -11.38 1.90 0.99
CA LEU A 81 -12.51 2.77 0.65
C LEU A 81 -12.59 4.03 1.53
N ASP A 82 -11.53 4.38 2.25
CA ASP A 82 -11.54 5.54 3.16
C ASP A 82 -10.59 6.65 2.72
N ASN A 83 -10.79 7.85 3.26
CA ASN A 83 -9.91 9.01 3.03
C ASN A 83 -9.58 9.81 4.29
N PHE A 84 -9.59 9.14 5.45
CA PHE A 84 -9.40 9.81 6.73
C PHE A 84 -7.92 10.17 6.98
N PRO A 85 -7.62 11.44 7.30
CA PRO A 85 -6.24 11.90 7.49
C PRO A 85 -5.52 11.25 8.67
N GLU A 86 -6.25 10.74 9.67
CA GLU A 86 -5.71 10.13 10.88
C GLU A 86 -5.08 8.75 10.71
N VAL A 87 -5.22 8.08 9.55
CA VAL A 87 -4.63 6.74 9.31
C VAL A 87 -3.55 6.80 8.23
N ILE A 88 -3.91 6.96 6.96
CA ILE A 88 -2.92 7.20 5.89
C ILE A 88 -3.33 8.32 4.93
N GLY A 89 -4.44 9.03 5.22
CA GLY A 89 -5.05 9.95 4.27
C GLY A 89 -5.96 9.21 3.29
N ASP A 90 -5.84 9.52 1.99
CA ASP A 90 -6.62 8.88 0.93
C ASP A 90 -6.14 7.44 0.69
N GLU A 91 -6.84 6.46 1.27
CA GLU A 91 -6.46 5.05 1.19
C GLU A 91 -6.52 4.52 -0.24
N ARG A 92 -7.28 5.19 -1.12
CA ARG A 92 -7.42 4.78 -2.51
C ARG A 92 -6.08 4.73 -3.23
N HIS A 93 -5.09 5.49 -2.75
CA HIS A 93 -3.68 5.38 -3.13
C HIS A 93 -2.92 4.55 -2.06
N PRO A 94 -2.98 3.20 -2.10
CA PRO A 94 -2.46 2.34 -1.05
C PRO A 94 -0.93 2.34 -0.95
N TYR A 95 -0.24 2.91 -1.94
CA TYR A 95 1.18 2.73 -2.15
C TYR A 95 1.98 4.01 -1.91
N SER A 96 2.92 3.95 -0.99
CA SER A 96 3.70 5.11 -0.54
C SER A 96 5.18 4.77 -0.35
N VAL A 97 6.02 5.80 -0.41
CA VAL A 97 7.47 5.70 -0.21
C VAL A 97 7.96 6.73 0.80
N ARG A 98 9.00 6.37 1.55
CA ARG A 98 9.81 7.28 2.36
C ARG A 98 11.29 6.90 2.29
N GLU A 99 12.18 7.79 2.70
CA GLU A 99 13.57 7.43 2.96
C GLU A 99 13.65 6.48 4.17
N ASP A 100 14.62 5.56 4.15
CA ASP A 100 14.91 4.63 5.25
C ASP A 100 15.72 5.31 6.36
N THR A 101 15.27 6.50 6.78
CA THR A 101 15.84 7.29 7.87
C THR A 101 14.72 7.76 8.80
N PRO A 102 14.98 7.90 10.11
CA PRO A 102 14.02 8.51 11.03
C PRO A 102 13.74 9.99 10.72
N PRO A 103 12.54 10.51 11.04
CA PRO A 103 11.39 9.80 11.61
C PRO A 103 10.58 9.02 10.54
N PRO A 104 9.90 7.93 10.93
CA PRO A 104 9.27 6.98 10.00
C PRO A 104 7.96 7.47 9.36
N ASN A 105 7.53 8.70 9.62
CA ASN A 105 6.21 9.23 9.28
C ASN A 105 6.18 10.17 8.05
N ASN A 106 7.23 10.18 7.23
CA ASN A 106 7.33 11.06 6.04
C ASN A 106 6.96 10.35 4.73
N TRP A 107 5.73 9.81 4.67
CA TRP A 107 5.25 9.07 3.49
C TRP A 107 4.88 10.01 2.35
N LYS A 108 5.26 9.60 1.13
CA LYS A 108 5.09 10.37 -0.11
C LYS A 108 4.65 9.48 -1.26
N PHE A 109 4.07 10.11 -2.28
CA PHE A 109 3.85 9.48 -3.59
C PHE A 109 4.97 9.77 -4.59
N ASN A 110 5.79 10.79 -4.32
CA ASN A 110 6.95 11.14 -5.13
C ASN A 110 8.12 11.46 -4.20
N VAL A 111 9.32 10.97 -4.54
CA VAL A 111 10.53 11.20 -3.75
C VAL A 111 11.70 11.57 -4.65
N GLN A 112 12.59 12.44 -4.16
CA GLN A 112 13.88 12.69 -4.79
C GLN A 112 14.81 11.52 -4.45
N ALA A 113 15.26 10.82 -5.48
CA ALA A 113 16.26 9.77 -5.36
C ALA A 113 17.64 10.40 -5.22
N GLU A 114 18.33 10.01 -4.16
CA GLU A 114 19.66 10.50 -3.79
C GLU A 114 20.65 9.34 -3.72
N ARG A 115 21.92 9.66 -4.01
CA ARG A 115 22.99 8.67 -4.09
C ARG A 115 23.15 7.89 -2.80
N GLY A 116 23.22 6.56 -2.91
CA GLY A 116 23.49 5.66 -1.80
C GLY A 116 22.34 5.53 -0.79
N LYS A 117 21.22 6.25 -0.96
CA LYS A 117 20.08 6.20 -0.04
C LYS A 117 19.22 4.96 -0.28
N THR A 118 18.69 4.45 0.84
CA THR A 118 17.68 3.38 0.86
C THR A 118 16.32 4.00 1.14
N TYR A 119 15.29 3.44 0.53
CA TYR A 119 13.91 3.88 0.64
C TYR A 119 13.04 2.71 1.07
N VAL A 120 12.07 2.99 1.92
CA VAL A 120 11.04 2.06 2.37
C VAL A 120 9.78 2.31 1.56
N LEU A 121 9.25 1.27 0.94
CA LEU A 121 7.98 1.29 0.25
C LEU A 121 6.96 0.48 1.03
N ARG A 122 5.70 0.93 0.95
CA ARG A 122 4.59 0.36 1.72
C ARG A 122 3.35 0.27 0.87
N LEU A 123 2.74 -0.91 0.83
CA LEU A 123 1.33 -1.11 0.46
C LEU A 123 0.51 -1.22 1.74
N TYR A 124 -0.47 -0.34 1.90
CA TYR A 124 -1.48 -0.43 2.96
C TYR A 124 -2.70 -1.17 2.44
N ILE A 125 -3.11 -2.21 3.17
CA ILE A 125 -4.17 -3.13 2.79
C ILE A 125 -5.19 -3.12 3.93
N HIS A 126 -6.35 -2.50 3.66
CA HIS A 126 -7.45 -2.42 4.59
C HIS A 126 -8.70 -2.98 3.90
N ASN A 127 -9.21 -4.10 4.39
CA ASN A 127 -10.52 -4.57 3.97
C ASN A 127 -11.58 -3.72 4.68
N SER A 128 -12.20 -2.80 3.94
CA SER A 128 -13.21 -1.85 4.44
C SER A 128 -14.56 -2.51 4.78
N ALA A 129 -14.67 -3.84 4.66
CA ALA A 129 -15.82 -4.59 5.13
C ALA A 129 -15.85 -4.71 6.67
N GLY A 130 -16.99 -5.12 7.22
CA GLY A 130 -17.08 -5.48 8.64
C GLY A 130 -16.45 -6.84 8.97
N ASP A 131 -16.28 -7.14 10.26
CA ASP A 131 -15.71 -8.41 10.77
C ASP A 131 -16.75 -9.38 11.35
N HIS A 132 -18.04 -9.07 11.20
CA HIS A 132 -19.13 -9.81 11.84
C HIS A 132 -19.59 -11.06 11.07
N SER A 133 -18.98 -11.36 9.91
CA SER A 133 -19.31 -12.53 9.09
C SER A 133 -18.07 -13.05 8.33
N PRO A 134 -17.88 -14.37 8.20
CA PRO A 134 -16.80 -14.94 7.39
C PRO A 134 -16.90 -14.56 5.90
N ASP A 135 -18.10 -14.28 5.38
CA ASP A 135 -18.30 -13.85 3.99
C ASP A 135 -17.66 -12.48 3.69
N LEU A 136 -17.33 -11.71 4.74
CA LEU A 136 -16.69 -10.40 4.64
C LEU A 136 -15.16 -10.48 4.66
N VAL A 137 -14.58 -11.67 4.81
CA VAL A 137 -13.14 -11.88 4.71
C VAL A 137 -12.72 -11.84 3.24
N ALA A 138 -11.72 -11.01 2.92
CA ALA A 138 -11.09 -11.02 1.60
C ALA A 138 -10.19 -12.26 1.49
N GLN A 139 -10.40 -13.04 0.45
CA GLN A 139 -9.79 -14.35 0.24
C GLN A 139 -8.76 -14.31 -0.87
N GLY A 140 -7.76 -15.20 -0.79
CA GLY A 140 -6.70 -15.31 -1.78
C GLY A 140 -5.94 -14.01 -2.00
N THR A 141 -5.86 -13.17 -0.98
CA THR A 141 -5.30 -11.82 -1.06
C THR A 141 -3.80 -11.89 -1.35
N ARG A 142 -3.36 -11.19 -2.40
CA ARG A 142 -1.98 -11.17 -2.86
C ARG A 142 -1.50 -9.75 -3.08
N VAL A 143 -0.21 -9.55 -2.83
CA VAL A 143 0.49 -8.34 -3.25
C VAL A 143 1.48 -8.63 -4.37
N SER A 144 1.53 -7.74 -5.35
CA SER A 144 2.59 -7.74 -6.35
C SER A 144 3.09 -6.32 -6.61
N VAL A 145 4.33 -6.22 -7.08
CA VAL A 145 4.99 -4.95 -7.35
C VAL A 145 5.61 -4.99 -8.75
N SER A 146 5.36 -3.92 -9.52
CA SER A 146 6.16 -3.58 -10.69
C SER A 146 7.34 -2.72 -10.23
N LEU A 147 8.53 -3.33 -10.19
CA LEU A 147 9.80 -2.66 -9.93
C LEU A 147 10.63 -2.70 -11.23
N PRO A 148 10.64 -1.62 -12.03
CA PRO A 148 11.34 -1.62 -13.31
C PRO A 148 12.85 -1.82 -13.17
N VAL A 149 13.41 -2.70 -14.01
CA VAL A 149 14.85 -2.91 -14.13
C VAL A 149 15.37 -2.01 -15.27
N CYS A 150 15.56 -0.73 -14.96
CA CYS A 150 15.99 0.27 -15.93
C CYS A 150 16.85 1.35 -15.27
N THR A 151 17.53 2.15 -16.10
CA THR A 151 18.19 3.39 -15.66
C THR A 151 17.45 4.58 -16.25
N GLY A 152 17.18 5.59 -15.43
CA GLY A 152 16.49 6.80 -15.86
C GLY A 152 16.60 7.93 -14.84
N ARG A 153 16.03 9.09 -15.17
CA ARG A 153 15.92 10.25 -14.28
C ARG A 153 14.57 10.31 -13.57
N ARG A 154 13.61 9.51 -14.02
CA ARG A 154 12.37 9.20 -13.31
C ARG A 154 12.08 7.71 -13.41
N ILE A 155 11.84 7.06 -12.27
CA ILE A 155 11.43 5.66 -12.19
C ILE A 155 10.18 5.57 -11.34
N ALA A 156 9.08 5.11 -11.94
CA ALA A 156 7.84 4.80 -11.25
C ALA A 156 7.80 3.32 -10.89
N THR A 157 7.32 3.03 -9.68
CA THR A 157 7.01 1.68 -9.23
C THR A 157 5.53 1.62 -8.90
N ASN A 158 4.90 0.46 -9.07
CA ASN A 158 3.48 0.27 -8.79
C ASN A 158 3.28 -0.94 -7.91
N GLY A 159 2.41 -0.83 -6.91
CA GLY A 159 1.97 -1.94 -6.08
C GLY A 159 0.51 -2.28 -6.37
N PHE A 160 0.21 -3.57 -6.35
CA PHE A 160 -1.10 -4.15 -6.64
C PHE A 160 -1.53 -5.01 -5.47
N ILE A 161 -2.81 -4.92 -5.12
CA ILE A 161 -3.49 -5.75 -4.13
C ILE A 161 -4.60 -6.47 -4.89
N ASP A 162 -4.50 -7.79 -4.96
CA ASP A 162 -5.45 -8.68 -5.64
C ASP A 162 -6.19 -9.51 -4.61
N SER A 163 -7.47 -9.83 -4.85
CA SER A 163 -8.23 -10.80 -4.08
C SER A 163 -9.23 -11.53 -4.98
N THR A 164 -9.54 -12.77 -4.65
CA THR A 164 -10.44 -13.61 -5.45
C THR A 164 -11.92 -13.25 -5.27
N ASN A 165 -12.28 -12.55 -4.19
CA ASN A 165 -13.67 -12.19 -3.87
C ASN A 165 -13.88 -10.71 -3.53
N ALA A 166 -12.84 -9.88 -3.48
CA ALA A 166 -13.00 -8.45 -3.28
C ALA A 166 -13.60 -7.75 -4.50
N ILE A 167 -14.30 -6.63 -4.27
CA ILE A 167 -14.84 -5.77 -5.33
C ILE A 167 -14.29 -4.35 -5.14
N PRO A 168 -13.48 -3.84 -6.08
CA PRO A 168 -12.91 -4.53 -7.23
C PRO A 168 -11.93 -5.65 -6.82
N SER A 169 -11.69 -6.62 -7.71
CA SER A 169 -10.77 -7.74 -7.45
C SER A 169 -9.30 -7.32 -7.41
N GLN A 170 -8.98 -6.13 -7.93
CA GLN A 170 -7.66 -5.53 -7.85
C GLN A 170 -7.77 -4.04 -7.54
N VAL A 171 -6.93 -3.57 -6.62
CA VAL A 171 -6.62 -2.14 -6.44
C VAL A 171 -5.11 -1.92 -6.56
N TYR A 172 -4.70 -0.72 -6.94
CA TYR A 172 -3.29 -0.40 -7.13
C TYR A 172 -2.97 1.05 -6.75
N GLY A 173 -1.69 1.28 -6.50
CA GLY A 173 -1.10 2.60 -6.27
C GLY A 173 0.31 2.66 -6.87
N GLY A 174 0.77 3.87 -7.17
CA GLY A 174 2.07 4.10 -7.83
C GLY A 174 2.86 5.19 -7.13
N VAL A 175 4.18 5.02 -7.04
CA VAL A 175 5.10 6.06 -6.55
C VAL A 175 6.17 6.33 -7.57
N SER A 176 6.68 7.56 -7.61
CA SER A 176 7.79 7.93 -8.49
C SER A 176 9.03 8.37 -7.72
N PHE A 177 10.17 7.88 -8.17
CA PHE A 177 11.50 8.32 -7.82
C PHE A 177 12.01 9.27 -8.90
N ILE A 178 12.59 10.39 -8.50
CA ILE A 178 12.99 11.48 -9.40
C ILE A 178 14.43 11.88 -9.08
N SER A 179 15.26 12.10 -10.08
CA SER A 179 16.60 12.64 -9.88
C SER A 179 17.08 13.47 -11.06
N ASN A 180 18.04 14.35 -10.80
CA ASN A 180 18.74 15.11 -11.83
C ASN A 180 19.84 14.29 -12.52
N GLN A 181 20.20 13.13 -11.98
CA GLN A 181 21.16 12.21 -12.57
C GLN A 181 20.46 10.87 -12.90
N PRO A 182 20.93 10.14 -13.93
CA PRO A 182 20.44 8.78 -14.18
C PRO A 182 20.73 7.86 -12.99
N PHE A 183 19.74 7.09 -12.59
CA PHE A 183 19.82 6.09 -11.52
C PHE A 183 18.97 4.86 -11.86
N ASN A 184 19.20 3.76 -11.15
CA ASN A 184 18.31 2.60 -11.11
C ASN A 184 17.88 2.32 -9.66
N LEU A 185 16.83 1.52 -9.50
CA LEU A 185 16.37 1.04 -8.20
C LEU A 185 16.74 -0.43 -8.05
N ALA A 186 17.45 -0.77 -6.99
CA ALA A 186 17.75 -2.15 -6.63
C ALA A 186 16.94 -2.57 -5.41
N TYR A 187 16.22 -3.69 -5.51
CA TYR A 187 15.59 -4.31 -4.34
C TYR A 187 16.64 -4.70 -3.31
N VAL A 188 16.41 -4.34 -2.04
CA VAL A 188 17.22 -4.82 -0.92
C VAL A 188 16.72 -6.21 -0.55
N ARG A 189 17.46 -7.24 -0.98
CA ARG A 189 17.09 -8.64 -0.80
C ARG A 189 16.78 -8.97 0.66
N GLY A 190 15.68 -9.69 0.90
CA GLY A 190 15.23 -10.07 2.24
C GLY A 190 14.58 -8.96 3.06
N SER A 191 14.37 -7.76 2.51
CA SER A 191 13.72 -6.66 3.24
C SER A 191 12.19 -6.71 3.24
N ALA A 192 11.59 -7.61 2.44
CA ALA A 192 10.14 -7.71 2.31
C ALA A 192 9.52 -8.39 3.53
N MET A 193 8.55 -7.72 4.15
CA MET A 193 7.80 -8.22 5.30
C MET A 193 6.38 -7.65 5.35
N ILE A 194 5.51 -8.28 6.13
CA ILE A 194 4.25 -7.68 6.56
C ILE A 194 4.32 -7.27 8.02
N CYS A 195 3.64 -6.16 8.32
CA CYS A 195 3.39 -5.68 9.66
C CYS A 195 1.88 -5.60 9.89
N THR A 196 1.42 -6.09 11.04
CA THR A 196 0.02 -6.08 11.49
C THR A 196 -0.01 -5.90 13.01
N ASN A 197 -1.20 -5.81 13.61
CA ASN A 197 -1.31 -5.89 15.08
C ASN A 197 -0.86 -7.24 15.66
N HIS A 198 -0.78 -8.30 14.85
CA HIS A 198 -0.21 -9.59 15.24
C HIS A 198 1.29 -9.68 14.93
N PHE A 199 1.68 -9.32 13.70
CA PHE A 199 3.08 -9.26 13.26
C PHE A 199 3.67 -7.88 13.52
N VAL A 200 4.06 -7.62 14.77
CA VAL A 200 4.57 -6.31 15.19
C VAL A 200 5.93 -6.01 14.55
N CYS A 201 6.04 -4.83 13.93
CA CYS A 201 7.30 -4.31 13.38
C CYS A 201 7.89 -3.25 14.30
N ASN A 202 9.17 -3.41 14.61
CA ASN A 202 9.91 -2.54 15.50
C ASN A 202 10.51 -1.35 14.75
N ALA A 203 10.75 -0.25 15.47
CA ALA A 203 11.32 0.98 14.92
C ALA A 203 12.70 0.79 14.25
N ASP A 204 13.44 -0.23 14.65
CA ASP A 204 14.75 -0.60 14.09
C ASP A 204 14.66 -1.42 12.79
N GLY A 205 13.44 -1.68 12.29
CA GLY A 205 13.21 -2.47 11.08
C GLY A 205 13.30 -3.98 11.29
N THR A 206 13.20 -4.44 12.54
CA THR A 206 13.06 -5.86 12.89
C THR A 206 11.60 -6.23 13.21
N GLY A 207 11.33 -7.51 13.44
CA GLY A 207 9.98 -8.02 13.66
C GLY A 207 9.25 -8.29 12.34
N GLY A 208 7.93 -8.16 12.36
CA GLY A 208 7.06 -8.50 11.23
C GLY A 208 7.11 -9.98 10.85
N ALA A 209 6.40 -10.33 9.78
CA ALA A 209 6.55 -11.64 9.14
C ALA A 209 7.22 -11.50 7.77
N PRO A 210 8.28 -12.28 7.47
CA PRO A 210 8.96 -12.21 6.19
C PRO A 210 8.05 -12.65 5.04
N VAL A 211 8.17 -11.97 3.90
CA VAL A 211 7.37 -12.24 2.69
C VAL A 211 8.28 -12.80 1.60
N SER A 212 7.82 -13.87 0.93
CA SER A 212 8.53 -14.46 -0.22
C SER A 212 8.68 -13.46 -1.37
N GLU A 213 9.74 -13.59 -2.17
CA GLU A 213 9.99 -12.72 -3.35
C GLU A 213 8.97 -12.88 -4.51
N ASP A 214 7.96 -13.75 -4.36
CA ASP A 214 6.87 -13.90 -5.34
C ASP A 214 6.14 -12.58 -5.63
N PHE A 215 6.21 -11.58 -4.72
CA PHE A 215 5.68 -10.23 -4.94
C PHE A 215 6.33 -9.49 -6.13
N LEU A 216 7.55 -9.86 -6.53
CA LEU A 216 8.22 -9.31 -7.72
C LEU A 216 7.80 -10.02 -9.02
N THR A 217 6.89 -10.98 -8.93
CA THR A 217 6.40 -11.77 -10.06
C THR A 217 4.90 -11.58 -10.28
N LYS A 218 4.39 -12.07 -11.40
CA LYS A 218 2.94 -12.09 -11.67
C LYS A 218 2.14 -12.95 -10.68
N LYS A 219 2.78 -13.87 -9.97
CA LYS A 219 2.14 -14.74 -8.99
C LYS A 219 1.68 -13.93 -7.76
N GLY A 220 2.44 -12.91 -7.38
CA GLY A 220 2.24 -12.18 -6.12
C GLY A 220 2.50 -13.04 -4.88
N ALA A 221 2.79 -12.39 -3.77
CA ALA A 221 2.92 -13.05 -2.46
C ALA A 221 1.58 -13.00 -1.71
N LEU A 222 1.23 -14.09 -1.03
CA LEU A 222 0.08 -14.11 -0.12
C LEU A 222 0.35 -13.20 1.08
N VAL A 223 -0.69 -12.55 1.57
CA VAL A 223 -0.67 -11.70 2.76
C VAL A 223 -1.92 -11.96 3.59
N GLY A 224 -1.83 -11.72 4.90
CA GLY A 224 -2.93 -11.89 5.84
C GLY A 224 -2.58 -11.26 7.19
N TYR A 225 -3.49 -11.40 8.16
CA TYR A 225 -3.33 -10.73 9.45
C TYR A 225 -2.34 -11.45 10.39
N ASP A 226 -2.60 -12.74 10.63
CA ASP A 226 -1.90 -13.63 11.56
C ASP A 226 -1.17 -14.79 10.85
N ALA A 227 -1.35 -14.90 9.53
CA ALA A 227 -0.63 -15.80 8.63
C ALA A 227 -0.52 -15.19 7.21
N LEU A 228 0.38 -15.73 6.38
CA LEU A 228 0.46 -15.39 4.94
C LEU A 228 -0.40 -16.35 4.10
N ASP A 229 -1.68 -16.45 4.43
CA ASP A 229 -2.65 -17.39 3.85
C ASP A 229 -3.58 -16.76 2.79
N GLY A 230 -3.58 -15.43 2.68
CA GLY A 230 -4.46 -14.70 1.77
C GLY A 230 -5.76 -14.23 2.42
N GLU A 231 -5.95 -14.43 3.72
CA GLU A 231 -7.15 -13.98 4.44
C GLU A 231 -6.93 -12.60 5.07
N VAL A 232 -7.71 -11.62 4.63
CA VAL A 232 -7.73 -10.27 5.22
C VAL A 232 -9.12 -9.98 5.76
N ARG A 233 -9.24 -9.99 7.10
CA ARG A 233 -10.49 -9.71 7.82
C ARG A 233 -10.85 -8.22 7.72
N GLY A 234 -12.14 -7.92 7.84
CA GLY A 234 -12.66 -6.56 7.73
C GLY A 234 -12.32 -5.66 8.92
N GLY A 235 -12.00 -4.39 8.68
CA GLY A 235 -11.77 -3.38 9.71
C GLY A 235 -10.29 -3.07 10.00
N TYR A 236 -10.05 -1.86 10.53
CA TYR A 236 -8.70 -1.30 10.74
C TYR A 236 -7.79 -2.14 11.62
N GLN A 237 -8.33 -2.85 12.61
CA GLN A 237 -7.54 -3.68 13.52
C GLN A 237 -6.85 -4.86 12.83
N TYR A 238 -7.33 -5.23 11.63
CA TYR A 238 -6.77 -6.31 10.82
C TYR A 238 -6.03 -5.81 9.57
N SER A 239 -5.78 -4.50 9.48
CA SER A 239 -5.00 -3.92 8.38
C SER A 239 -3.63 -4.57 8.26
N VAL A 240 -3.17 -4.69 7.00
CA VAL A 240 -1.87 -5.28 6.66
C VAL A 240 -1.02 -4.23 5.97
N TYR A 241 0.20 -4.08 6.47
CA TYR A 241 1.21 -3.22 5.86
C TYR A 241 2.27 -4.11 5.23
N PHE A 242 2.23 -4.25 3.90
CA PHE A 242 3.32 -4.89 3.17
C PHE A 242 4.43 -3.86 2.94
N ILE A 243 5.65 -4.18 3.39
CA ILE A 243 6.80 -3.29 3.37
C ILE A 243 7.96 -3.96 2.67
N TYR A 244 8.71 -3.20 1.88
CA TYR A 244 10.00 -3.64 1.33
C TYR A 244 10.92 -2.45 1.09
N LYS A 245 12.23 -2.70 0.89
CA LYS A 245 13.23 -1.65 0.70
C LYS A 245 13.85 -1.68 -0.70
N VAL A 246 14.19 -0.52 -1.23
CA VAL A 246 15.01 -0.34 -2.44
C VAL A 246 16.15 0.62 -2.19
N LYS A 247 17.28 0.42 -2.87
CA LYS A 247 18.41 1.34 -2.89
C LYS A 247 18.44 2.07 -4.23
N ALA A 248 18.58 3.39 -4.20
CA ALA A 248 18.88 4.16 -5.40
C ALA A 248 20.38 4.02 -5.72
N GLN A 249 20.67 3.58 -6.95
CA GLN A 249 22.03 3.35 -7.44
C GLN A 249 22.30 4.28 -8.61
N PHE A 250 23.42 4.98 -8.55
CA PHE A 250 23.88 5.92 -9.56
C PHE A 250 25.16 5.38 -10.20
N ALA A 251 25.48 5.85 -11.41
CA ALA A 251 26.76 5.53 -12.01
C ALA A 251 27.93 5.87 -11.06
N GLY A 252 28.86 4.92 -10.90
CA GLY A 252 30.01 5.03 -10.00
C GLY A 252 29.77 4.61 -8.54
N ASP A 253 28.60 4.04 -8.21
CA ASP A 253 28.33 3.37 -6.93
C ASP A 253 28.90 1.94 -6.85
#